data_AF-A0AAN1GSY9-F1
#
_entry.id   AF-A0AAN1GSY9-F1
#
_cell.length_a   1.000
_cell.length_b   1.000
_cell.length_c   1.000
_cell.angle_alpha   90.00
_cell.angle_beta   90.00
_cell.angle_gamma   90.00
#
_symmetry.space_group_name_H-M   'P 1'
#
loop_
_entity.id
_entity.type
_entity.pdbx_description
1 polymer ?
#
loop_
_entity_poly.entity_id
_entity_poly.type
_entity_poly.pdbx_seq_one_letter_code
_entity_poly.pdbx_strand_id
1 'polypeptide(L)'
;MTDLHLSAPFALSEDADDAPDQNSLNTVLKVDAPSETEGRPLQSPGQSRGGTHRSHQDKSGFRVELRRATRREHDAAELAFAPFHQSPLPYLAWFLACQHTALHALAGSGNDGTGHSTRLLAALTAALRADCAQNGDYPATLSVDAPPQLHPLAVDYLVLGSRMGNEVLRRRLSAAADQLALPAYFAPRDHLVAWRATCADLDQIPPRGALARRIVADTRQGFALFDTAARLNPLKPSTLLL
;
A
#
# COMPACT_ATOMS: atom_id res chain seq x y z
N MET A 1 -42.71 50.94 -16.14
CA MET A 1 -41.84 51.28 -15.00
C MET A 1 -41.00 50.02 -14.73
N THR A 2 -39.95 49.76 -15.53
CA THR A 2 -38.50 50.00 -15.21
C THR A 2 -38.08 49.24 -13.94
N ASP A 3 -37.12 48.31 -13.88
CA ASP A 3 -35.94 47.92 -14.70
C ASP A 3 -35.72 46.38 -14.52
N LEU A 4 -35.35 45.50 -15.46
CA LEU A 4 -34.19 45.37 -16.38
C LEU A 4 -32.81 45.44 -15.72
N HIS A 5 -32.20 44.27 -15.45
CA HIS A 5 -30.80 44.02 -15.84
C HIS A 5 -30.46 42.52 -15.90
N LEU A 6 -30.30 42.02 -17.12
CA LEU A 6 -29.32 40.99 -17.47
C LEU A 6 -27.94 41.66 -17.56
N SER A 7 -26.88 40.96 -17.15
CA SER A 7 -25.54 41.02 -17.73
C SER A 7 -24.71 39.82 -17.25
N ALA A 8 -24.31 38.96 -18.19
CA ALA A 8 -23.13 38.08 -18.12
C ALA A 8 -22.07 38.68 -19.08
N PRO A 9 -20.89 38.08 -19.32
CA PRO A 9 -19.94 37.35 -18.47
C PRO A 9 -18.58 38.10 -18.41
N PHE A 10 -17.67 37.76 -17.48
CA PHE A 10 -16.27 38.22 -17.55
C PHE A 10 -15.31 37.05 -17.73
N ALA A 11 -14.39 37.26 -18.67
CA ALA A 11 -13.46 36.29 -19.21
C ALA A 11 -12.19 36.13 -18.34
N LEU A 12 -11.60 34.94 -18.49
CA LEU A 12 -10.18 34.55 -18.44
C LEU A 12 -9.15 35.59 -17.94
N SER A 13 -8.45 35.23 -16.86
CA SER A 13 -7.03 35.53 -16.70
C SER A 13 -6.32 34.20 -16.41
N GLU A 14 -5.40 33.85 -17.31
CA GLU A 14 -4.36 32.86 -17.12
C GLU A 14 -3.31 33.36 -16.11
N ASP A 15 -2.44 32.44 -15.69
CA ASP A 15 -1.21 32.57 -14.90
C ASP A 15 -1.33 32.67 -13.38
N ALA A 16 -1.17 31.52 -12.70
CA ALA A 16 0.07 31.21 -11.98
C ALA A 16 -0.06 29.87 -11.21
N ASP A 17 0.66 28.87 -11.71
CA ASP A 17 1.49 27.91 -10.96
C ASP A 17 1.17 27.73 -9.45
N ASP A 18 0.41 26.69 -9.10
CA ASP A 18 0.58 26.01 -7.82
C ASP A 18 -0.01 24.58 -7.88
N ALA A 19 0.77 23.66 -8.43
CA ALA A 19 0.47 22.24 -8.37
C ALA A 19 0.84 21.72 -6.96
N PRO A 20 -0.06 21.04 -6.23
CA PRO A 20 0.29 20.48 -4.93
C PRO A 20 1.32 19.37 -5.09
N ASP A 21 2.43 19.60 -4.39
CA ASP A 21 3.65 18.83 -4.31
C ASP A 21 3.44 17.31 -4.19
N GLN A 22 3.71 16.58 -5.29
CA GLN A 22 3.73 15.11 -5.34
C GLN A 22 4.84 14.49 -4.46
N ASN A 23 5.68 15.31 -3.84
CA ASN A 23 6.83 14.87 -3.06
C ASN A 23 6.50 14.53 -1.59
N SER A 24 5.26 14.74 -1.14
CA SER A 24 4.84 14.47 0.25
C SER A 24 4.56 12.99 0.58
N LEU A 25 4.60 12.08 -0.40
CA LEU A 25 4.32 10.65 -0.18
C LEU A 25 5.59 9.76 -0.09
N ASN A 26 6.78 10.31 -0.30
CA ASN A 26 8.04 9.54 -0.30
C ASN A 26 8.88 9.66 0.98
N THR A 27 8.45 10.44 1.98
CA THR A 27 9.33 10.80 3.12
C THR A 27 9.33 9.81 4.30
N VAL A 28 8.56 8.71 4.25
CA VAL A 28 8.49 7.73 5.38
C VAL A 28 9.23 6.41 5.09
N LEU A 29 10.32 6.48 4.31
CA LEU A 29 11.24 5.36 4.08
C LEU A 29 12.70 5.69 4.44
N LYS A 30 12.89 6.69 5.29
CA LYS A 30 14.19 6.98 5.92
C LYS A 30 14.05 6.77 7.43
N VAL A 31 14.19 5.51 7.85
CA VAL A 31 14.52 5.18 9.24
C VAL A 31 15.91 4.57 9.17
N ASP A 32 16.89 5.45 9.37
CA ASP A 32 18.31 5.12 9.43
C ASP A 32 18.62 4.26 10.65
N ALA A 33 19.62 3.39 10.45
CA ALA A 33 20.28 2.55 11.43
C ALA A 33 20.97 3.38 12.55
N PRO A 34 21.30 2.79 13.70
CA PRO A 34 21.73 3.55 14.87
C PRO A 34 23.13 4.17 14.73
N SER A 35 23.27 5.37 15.29
CA SER A 35 24.54 6.10 15.45
C SER A 35 25.48 5.35 16.39
N GLU A 36 26.65 4.94 15.90
CA GLU A 36 27.79 4.57 16.74
C GLU A 36 28.51 5.84 17.20
N THR A 37 28.53 6.05 18.51
CA THR A 37 29.35 7.05 19.20
C THR A 37 30.82 6.63 19.24
N GLU A 38 31.65 7.65 19.10
CA GLU A 38 33.10 7.69 18.96
C GLU A 38 33.92 6.91 20.01
N GLY A 39 34.99 6.27 19.52
CA GLY A 39 36.14 5.84 20.31
C GLY A 39 37.40 5.87 19.44
N ARG A 40 38.14 6.97 19.50
CA ARG A 40 39.45 7.18 18.83
C ARG A 40 40.49 6.17 19.36
N PRO A 41 41.39 5.66 18.50
CA PRO A 41 42.80 5.94 18.78
C PRO A 41 43.68 6.25 17.56
N LEU A 42 44.71 7.04 17.88
CA LEU A 42 45.97 7.41 17.22
C LEU A 42 46.44 6.64 15.96
N GLN A 43 46.86 7.42 14.97
CA GLN A 43 47.58 7.01 13.76
C GLN A 43 49.04 6.60 14.03
N SER A 44 49.56 5.68 13.22
CA SER A 44 50.93 5.73 12.67
C SER A 44 51.06 4.86 11.40
N PRO A 45 52.03 5.15 10.50
CA PRO A 45 51.90 4.90 9.06
C PRO A 45 52.71 3.70 8.55
N GLY A 46 52.23 3.01 7.51
CA GLY A 46 53.01 1.99 6.80
C GLY A 46 52.26 1.27 5.67
N GLN A 47 52.59 1.64 4.43
CA GLN A 47 52.65 0.80 3.21
C GLN A 47 51.57 -0.28 2.95
N SER A 48 50.77 -0.11 1.90
CA SER A 48 51.03 -0.76 0.60
C SER A 48 49.88 -0.60 -0.39
N ARG A 49 50.27 -0.21 -1.60
CA ARG A 49 49.46 -0.23 -2.83
C ARG A 49 48.98 -1.66 -3.11
N GLY A 50 47.67 -1.82 -3.22
CA GLY A 50 47.01 -3.04 -3.62
C GLY A 50 45.56 -2.78 -3.96
N GLY A 51 45.33 -1.82 -4.87
CA GLY A 51 44.01 -1.47 -5.37
C GLY A 51 43.43 -2.63 -6.17
N THR A 52 42.81 -3.58 -5.49
CA THR A 52 41.77 -4.39 -6.08
C THR A 52 40.54 -3.51 -6.11
N HIS A 53 40.17 -3.05 -7.32
CA HIS A 53 38.82 -2.58 -7.60
C HIS A 53 37.86 -3.72 -7.26
N ARG A 54 37.46 -3.81 -6.00
CA ARG A 54 36.26 -4.54 -5.59
C ARG A 54 35.15 -3.79 -6.29
N SER A 55 34.69 -4.32 -7.42
CA SER A 55 33.49 -3.82 -8.06
C SER A 55 32.39 -3.87 -6.98
N HIS A 56 32.01 -2.70 -6.48
CA HIS A 56 30.72 -2.48 -5.85
C HIS A 56 29.67 -2.70 -6.94
N GLN A 57 29.52 -3.96 -7.37
CA GLN A 57 28.33 -4.38 -8.07
C GLN A 57 27.21 -4.19 -7.04
N ASP A 58 26.42 -3.14 -7.27
CA ASP A 58 25.12 -2.87 -6.66
C ASP A 58 24.35 -4.18 -6.48
N LYS A 59 24.51 -4.82 -5.33
CA LYS A 59 23.68 -5.93 -4.90
C LYS A 59 22.60 -5.34 -4.01
N SER A 60 21.69 -4.60 -4.62
CA SER A 60 20.43 -4.33 -3.94
C SER A 60 19.78 -5.69 -3.63
N GLY A 61 19.46 -5.94 -2.35
CA GLY A 61 18.88 -7.20 -1.90
C GLY A 61 17.57 -7.51 -2.60
N PHE A 62 17.10 -8.77 -2.53
CA PHE A 62 15.90 -9.17 -3.28
C PHE A 62 14.66 -8.32 -2.93
N ARG A 63 14.55 -7.81 -1.69
CA ARG A 63 13.49 -6.86 -1.32
C ARG A 63 13.46 -5.60 -2.21
N VAL A 64 14.62 -5.04 -2.53
CA VAL A 64 14.72 -3.84 -3.38
C VAL A 64 14.32 -4.18 -4.82
N GLU A 65 14.79 -5.33 -5.32
CA GLU A 65 14.40 -5.82 -6.64
C GLU A 65 12.90 -6.16 -6.72
N LEU A 66 12.31 -6.73 -5.68
CA LEU A 66 10.88 -7.01 -5.60
C LEU A 66 10.09 -5.71 -5.72
N ARG A 67 10.43 -4.69 -4.92
CA ARG A 67 9.78 -3.37 -4.99
C ARG A 67 9.90 -2.75 -6.37
N ARG A 68 11.09 -2.80 -6.97
CA ARG A 68 11.32 -2.29 -8.34
C ARG A 68 10.51 -3.05 -9.37
N ALA A 69 10.52 -4.38 -9.32
CA ALA A 69 9.87 -5.25 -10.29
C ALA A 69 8.33 -5.20 -10.23
N THR A 70 7.76 -4.78 -9.09
CA THR A 70 6.32 -4.70 -8.84
C THR A 70 5.80 -3.25 -8.78
N ARG A 71 6.66 -2.27 -9.11
CA ARG A 71 6.35 -0.85 -8.99
C ARG A 71 5.14 -0.45 -9.83
N ARG A 72 5.09 -0.94 -11.07
CA ARG A 72 4.01 -0.65 -12.01
C ARG A 72 2.66 -1.14 -11.49
N GLU A 73 2.62 -2.33 -10.91
CA GLU A 73 1.41 -2.93 -10.34
C GLU A 73 0.95 -2.20 -9.08
N HIS A 74 1.89 -1.77 -8.23
CA HIS A 74 1.58 -0.89 -7.11
C HIS A 74 1.01 0.45 -7.59
N ASP A 75 1.61 1.09 -8.59
CA ASP A 75 1.10 2.36 -9.13
C ASP A 75 -0.29 2.22 -9.75
N ALA A 76 -0.54 1.11 -10.45
CA ALA A 76 -1.86 0.80 -10.98
C ALA A 76 -2.90 0.62 -9.86
N ALA A 77 -2.54 -0.03 -8.75
CA ALA A 77 -3.42 -0.15 -7.59
C ALA A 77 -3.70 1.23 -6.95
N GLU A 78 -2.68 2.07 -6.76
CA GLU A 78 -2.86 3.44 -6.25
C GLU A 78 -3.79 4.27 -7.13
N LEU A 79 -3.64 4.15 -8.46
CA LEU A 79 -4.50 4.83 -9.42
C LEU A 79 -5.94 4.30 -9.38
N ALA A 80 -6.13 2.98 -9.25
CA ALA A 80 -7.47 2.38 -9.14
C ALA A 80 -8.22 2.91 -7.90
N PHE A 81 -7.51 3.21 -6.81
CA PHE A 81 -8.07 3.79 -5.58
C PHE A 81 -8.02 5.33 -5.51
N ALA A 82 -7.65 6.01 -6.60
CA ALA A 82 -7.55 7.46 -6.65
C ALA A 82 -8.81 8.20 -6.16
N PRO A 83 -10.07 7.77 -6.47
CA PRO A 83 -11.26 8.45 -5.94
C PRO A 83 -11.26 8.54 -4.41
N PHE A 84 -10.96 7.44 -3.72
CA PHE A 84 -10.87 7.40 -2.26
C PHE A 84 -9.66 8.19 -1.73
N HIS A 85 -8.51 8.12 -2.41
CA HIS A 85 -7.31 8.86 -1.99
C HIS A 85 -7.49 10.38 -2.07
N GLN A 86 -8.28 10.85 -3.04
CA GLN A 86 -8.60 12.27 -3.25
C GLN A 86 -9.73 12.74 -2.33
N SER A 87 -10.76 11.93 -2.13
CA SER A 87 -11.91 12.26 -1.27
C SER A 87 -12.36 11.04 -0.44
N PRO A 88 -11.79 10.83 0.76
CA PRO A 88 -12.03 9.59 1.50
C PRO A 88 -13.49 9.36 1.92
N LEU A 89 -14.21 10.40 2.36
CA LEU A 89 -15.54 10.24 2.96
C LEU A 89 -16.60 9.72 1.96
N PRO A 90 -16.77 10.32 0.76
CA PRO A 90 -17.77 9.84 -0.19
C PRO A 90 -17.47 8.43 -0.70
N TYR A 91 -16.21 8.01 -0.73
CA TYR A 91 -15.80 6.74 -1.32
C TYR A 91 -15.44 5.66 -0.29
N LEU A 92 -15.71 5.89 1.00
CA LEU A 92 -15.31 4.98 2.07
C LEU A 92 -15.98 3.59 1.95
N ALA A 93 -17.29 3.55 1.73
CA ALA A 93 -18.04 2.30 1.57
C ALA A 93 -17.49 1.47 0.38
N TRP A 94 -17.33 2.11 -0.77
CA TRP A 94 -16.71 1.48 -1.95
C TRP A 94 -15.30 0.97 -1.68
N PHE A 95 -14.45 1.77 -1.01
CA PHE A 95 -13.11 1.36 -0.65
C PHE A 95 -13.12 0.12 0.25
N LEU A 96 -13.96 0.08 1.29
CA LEU A 96 -14.07 -1.06 2.19
C LEU A 96 -14.57 -2.32 1.45
N ALA A 97 -15.55 -2.20 0.56
CA ALA A 97 -16.01 -3.32 -0.26
C ALA A 97 -14.91 -3.87 -1.19
N CYS A 98 -14.11 -2.99 -1.79
CA CYS A 98 -12.95 -3.39 -2.60
C CYS A 98 -11.88 -4.10 -1.76
N GLN A 99 -11.54 -3.54 -0.59
CA GLN A 99 -10.59 -4.16 0.33
C GLN A 99 -11.08 -5.53 0.81
N HIS A 100 -12.37 -5.67 1.12
CA HIS A 100 -12.99 -6.96 1.48
C HIS A 100 -12.80 -7.97 0.35
N THR A 101 -13.19 -7.59 -0.86
CA THR A 101 -13.12 -8.46 -2.05
C THR A 101 -11.68 -8.95 -2.28
N ALA A 102 -10.70 -8.05 -2.27
CA ALA A 102 -9.30 -8.38 -2.55
C ALA A 102 -8.65 -9.18 -1.42
N LEU A 103 -8.81 -8.77 -0.16
CA LEU A 103 -8.18 -9.47 0.98
C LEU A 103 -8.81 -10.83 1.26
N HIS A 104 -10.11 -10.99 1.01
CA HIS A 104 -10.77 -12.29 1.08
C HIS A 104 -10.22 -13.25 0.01
N ALA A 105 -10.03 -12.79 -1.23
CA ALA A 105 -9.41 -13.58 -2.28
C ALA A 105 -7.94 -13.94 -1.97
N LEU A 106 -7.20 -12.98 -1.41
CA LEU A 106 -5.82 -13.20 -0.98
C LEU A 106 -5.72 -14.23 0.15
N ALA A 107 -6.67 -14.21 1.10
CA ALA A 107 -6.75 -15.21 2.17
C ALA A 107 -7.00 -16.62 1.62
N GLY A 108 -7.84 -16.75 0.58
CA GLY A 108 -8.07 -18.02 -0.11
C GLY A 108 -6.91 -18.49 -1.00
N SER A 109 -5.93 -17.61 -1.26
CA SER A 109 -4.76 -17.88 -2.11
C SER A 109 -3.54 -18.39 -1.34
N GLY A 110 -3.54 -18.27 0.00
CA GLY A 110 -2.44 -18.72 0.86
C GLY A 110 -2.44 -20.24 1.03
N ASN A 111 -1.30 -20.88 0.72
CA ASN A 111 -1.24 -22.35 0.57
C ASN A 111 -1.26 -23.14 1.90
N ASP A 112 -0.90 -22.51 3.03
CA ASP A 112 -0.65 -23.25 4.28
C ASP A 112 -0.79 -22.44 5.59
N GLY A 113 -1.16 -21.16 5.51
CA GLY A 113 -1.28 -20.30 6.69
C GLY A 113 0.05 -19.98 7.39
N THR A 114 1.20 -20.27 6.78
CA THR A 114 2.53 -20.11 7.41
C THR A 114 3.10 -18.69 7.37
N GLY A 115 2.50 -17.79 6.58
CA GLY A 115 2.95 -16.41 6.45
C GLY A 115 2.83 -15.60 7.75
N HIS A 116 3.71 -14.61 7.90
CA HIS A 116 3.71 -13.69 9.06
C HIS A 116 2.41 -12.88 9.16
N SER A 117 1.73 -12.67 8.03
CA SER A 117 0.50 -11.90 7.92
C SER A 117 -0.78 -12.70 8.18
N THR A 118 -0.73 -14.03 8.32
CA THR A 118 -1.93 -14.90 8.40
C THR A 118 -2.97 -14.41 9.41
N ARG A 119 -2.54 -14.14 10.66
CA ARG A 119 -3.44 -13.66 11.72
C ARG A 119 -3.99 -12.26 11.42
N LEU A 120 -3.16 -11.38 10.86
CA LEU A 120 -3.57 -10.03 10.49
C LEU A 120 -4.59 -10.07 9.33
N LEU A 121 -4.34 -10.89 8.31
CA LEU A 121 -5.23 -11.04 7.17
C LEU A 121 -6.61 -11.57 7.58
N ALA A 122 -6.65 -12.54 8.50
CA ALA A 122 -7.90 -13.01 9.10
C ALA A 122 -8.64 -11.89 9.86
N ALA A 123 -7.92 -11.12 10.68
CA ALA A 123 -8.50 -10.01 11.43
C ALA A 123 -9.03 -8.89 10.50
N LEU A 124 -8.28 -8.52 9.46
CA LEU A 124 -8.69 -7.52 8.47
C LEU A 124 -9.95 -7.97 7.72
N THR A 125 -10.00 -9.23 7.29
CA THR A 125 -11.15 -9.79 6.56
C THR A 125 -12.40 -9.80 7.44
N ALA A 126 -12.26 -10.17 8.72
CA ALA A 126 -13.38 -10.12 9.68
C ALA A 126 -13.87 -8.69 9.93
N ALA A 127 -12.95 -7.74 10.12
CA ALA A 127 -13.28 -6.34 10.31
C ALA A 127 -14.01 -5.74 9.09
N LEU A 128 -13.50 -6.01 7.88
CA LEU A 128 -14.11 -5.57 6.63
C LEU A 128 -15.50 -6.15 6.41
N ARG A 129 -15.71 -7.42 6.78
CA ARG A 129 -17.04 -8.04 6.73
C ARG A 129 -18.01 -7.32 7.66
N ALA A 130 -17.59 -6.99 8.87
CA ALA A 130 -18.41 -6.25 9.82
C ALA A 130 -18.71 -4.83 9.32
N ASP A 131 -17.70 -4.11 8.82
CA ASP A 131 -17.86 -2.77 8.27
C ASP A 131 -18.83 -2.75 7.08
N CYS A 132 -18.71 -3.70 6.14
CA CYS A 132 -19.63 -3.81 5.01
C CYS A 132 -21.06 -4.14 5.46
N ALA A 133 -21.22 -5.07 6.41
CA ALA A 133 -22.53 -5.42 6.95
C ALA A 133 -23.21 -4.24 7.66
N GLN A 134 -22.44 -3.44 8.40
CA GLN A 134 -22.95 -2.23 9.07
C GLN A 134 -23.45 -1.17 8.07
N ASN A 135 -22.81 -1.07 6.92
CA ASN A 135 -23.20 -0.14 5.85
C ASN A 135 -24.33 -0.69 4.95
N GLY A 136 -24.70 -1.96 5.10
CA GLY A 136 -25.62 -2.64 4.16
C GLY A 136 -25.00 -2.90 2.78
N ASP A 137 -23.66 -2.91 2.70
CA ASP A 137 -22.91 -3.17 1.47
C ASP A 137 -22.81 -4.68 1.20
N TYR A 138 -22.80 -5.04 -0.08
CA TYR A 138 -22.61 -6.42 -0.56
C TYR A 138 -21.37 -6.46 -1.46
N PRO A 139 -20.18 -6.68 -0.89
CA PRO A 139 -18.95 -6.74 -1.67
C PRO A 139 -19.01 -7.82 -2.74
N ALA A 140 -18.44 -7.54 -3.90
CA ALA A 140 -18.30 -8.53 -4.95
C ALA A 140 -17.49 -9.75 -4.46
N THR A 141 -17.80 -10.92 -5.01
CA THR A 141 -16.97 -12.12 -4.79
C THR A 141 -16.10 -12.33 -6.02
N LEU A 142 -14.79 -12.45 -5.82
CA LEU A 142 -13.89 -12.93 -6.87
C LEU A 142 -14.09 -14.44 -6.98
N SER A 143 -14.85 -14.86 -7.99
CA SER A 143 -14.94 -16.27 -8.36
C SER A 143 -13.64 -16.65 -9.06
N VAL A 144 -12.84 -17.46 -8.39
CA VAL A 144 -11.66 -18.10 -8.95
C VAL A 144 -11.94 -19.59 -8.92
N ASP A 145 -12.15 -20.19 -10.09
CA ASP A 145 -12.41 -21.64 -10.24
C ASP A 145 -11.34 -22.48 -9.50
N ALA A 146 -10.13 -21.92 -9.35
CA ALA A 146 -9.22 -22.22 -8.25
C ALA A 146 -8.43 -20.93 -7.90
N PRO A 147 -8.44 -20.46 -6.64
CA PRO A 147 -7.62 -19.31 -6.25
C PRO A 147 -6.14 -19.59 -6.54
N PRO A 148 -5.38 -18.60 -7.04
CA PRO A 148 -3.97 -18.79 -7.30
C PRO A 148 -3.27 -19.19 -6.01
N GLN A 149 -2.44 -20.24 -6.04
CA GLN A 149 -1.60 -20.58 -4.89
C GLN A 149 -0.43 -19.61 -4.82
N LEU A 150 -0.58 -18.54 -4.05
CA LEU A 150 0.45 -17.52 -3.91
C LEU A 150 1.47 -17.93 -2.84
N HIS A 151 2.73 -17.61 -3.09
CA HIS A 151 3.80 -17.82 -2.11
C HIS A 151 3.54 -16.98 -0.85
N PRO A 152 3.71 -17.54 0.38
CA PRO A 152 3.44 -16.81 1.63
C PRO A 152 4.15 -15.45 1.74
N LEU A 153 5.44 -15.37 1.38
CA LEU A 153 6.17 -14.08 1.37
C LEU A 153 5.61 -13.04 0.39
N ALA A 154 4.94 -13.45 -0.70
CA ALA A 154 4.27 -12.51 -1.59
C ALA A 154 3.00 -11.94 -0.93
N VAL A 155 2.23 -12.79 -0.24
CA VAL A 155 1.06 -12.39 0.55
C VAL A 155 1.48 -11.47 1.69
N ASP A 156 2.51 -11.84 2.46
CA ASP A 156 3.06 -11.04 3.55
C ASP A 156 3.50 -9.66 3.05
N TYR A 157 4.23 -9.62 1.92
CA TYR A 157 4.67 -8.37 1.32
C TYR A 157 3.49 -7.42 1.02
N LEU A 158 2.39 -7.95 0.47
CA LEU A 158 1.21 -7.16 0.11
C LEU A 158 0.42 -6.72 1.36
N VAL A 159 0.08 -7.67 2.25
CA VAL A 159 -0.77 -7.40 3.41
C VAL A 159 -0.07 -6.45 4.37
N LEU A 160 1.17 -6.75 4.75
CA LEU A 160 1.93 -5.93 5.68
C LEU A 160 2.35 -4.63 5.01
N GLY A 161 2.76 -4.68 3.73
CA GLY A 161 3.04 -3.53 2.86
C GLY A 161 1.90 -2.51 2.78
N SER A 162 0.65 -2.96 2.79
CA SER A 162 -0.50 -2.06 2.74
C SER A 162 -0.74 -1.28 4.04
N ARG A 163 -0.24 -1.76 5.19
CA ARG A 163 -0.55 -1.17 6.51
C ARG A 163 0.14 0.16 6.76
N MET A 164 1.32 0.38 6.18
CA MET A 164 1.98 1.69 6.22
C MET A 164 1.14 2.74 5.49
N GLY A 165 0.65 2.44 4.29
CA GLY A 165 -0.25 3.34 3.54
C GLY A 165 -1.56 3.57 4.29
N ASN A 166 -2.09 2.54 4.94
CA ASN A 166 -3.32 2.63 5.71
C ASN A 166 -3.24 3.54 6.93
N GLU A 167 -2.07 3.66 7.57
CA GLU A 167 -1.88 4.60 8.67
C GLU A 167 -1.98 6.05 8.18
N VAL A 168 -1.54 6.34 6.94
CA VAL A 168 -1.74 7.65 6.31
C VAL A 168 -3.22 7.88 6.02
N LEU A 169 -3.89 6.90 5.41
CA LEU A 169 -5.33 6.97 5.09
C LEU A 169 -6.18 7.16 6.35
N ARG A 170 -5.83 6.45 7.44
CA ARG A 170 -6.48 6.57 8.74
C ARG A 170 -6.42 8.00 9.27
N ARG A 171 -5.24 8.63 9.24
CA ARG A 171 -5.05 10.02 9.71
C ARG A 171 -5.87 11.01 8.89
N ARG A 172 -5.89 10.85 7.57
CA ARG A 172 -6.70 11.67 6.66
C ARG A 172 -8.19 11.50 6.95
N LEU A 173 -8.65 10.26 7.12
CA LEU A 173 -10.04 9.96 7.42
C LEU A 173 -10.45 10.50 8.80
N SER A 174 -9.61 10.34 9.83
CA SER A 174 -9.86 10.93 11.15
C SER A 174 -9.98 12.46 11.10
N ALA A 175 -9.17 13.13 10.29
CA ALA A 175 -9.24 14.58 10.14
C ALA A 175 -10.50 15.03 9.38
N ALA A 176 -10.94 14.25 8.40
CA ALA A 176 -12.13 14.57 7.60
C ALA A 176 -13.45 14.25 8.32
N ALA A 177 -13.49 13.20 9.14
CA ALA A 177 -14.73 12.62 9.65
C ALA A 177 -15.32 13.31 10.90
N ASP A 178 -14.75 14.43 11.34
CA ASP A 178 -15.21 15.27 12.46
C ASP A 178 -15.90 14.50 13.61
N GLN A 179 -15.13 13.64 14.28
CA GLN A 179 -15.53 12.79 15.43
C GLN A 179 -16.29 11.49 15.13
N LEU A 180 -16.62 11.18 13.87
CA LEU A 180 -17.15 9.86 13.53
C LEU A 180 -16.11 8.76 13.81
N ALA A 181 -16.59 7.65 14.37
CA ALA A 181 -15.76 6.48 14.60
C ALA A 181 -15.23 5.92 13.28
N LEU A 182 -13.94 5.58 13.25
CA LEU A 182 -13.34 4.96 12.08
C LEU A 182 -13.86 3.51 11.92
N PRO A 183 -13.97 3.01 10.68
CA PRO A 183 -14.27 1.60 10.42
C PRO A 183 -13.27 0.66 11.12
N ALA A 184 -13.76 -0.51 11.53
CA ALA A 184 -12.98 -1.52 12.24
C ALA A 184 -11.75 -1.96 11.44
N TYR A 185 -11.78 -1.92 10.11
CA TYR A 185 -10.65 -2.20 9.22
C TYR A 185 -9.38 -1.39 9.55
N PHE A 186 -9.54 -0.18 10.10
CA PHE A 186 -8.41 0.68 10.47
C PHE A 186 -7.83 0.39 11.87
N ALA A 187 -8.47 -0.48 12.66
CA ALA A 187 -8.07 -0.75 14.04
C ALA A 187 -6.80 -1.64 14.20
N PRO A 188 -6.54 -2.68 13.37
CA PRO A 188 -5.33 -3.50 13.51
C PRO A 188 -4.05 -2.71 13.23
N ARG A 189 -3.19 -2.55 14.25
CA ARG A 189 -1.98 -1.72 14.18
C ARG A 189 -0.66 -2.46 14.43
N ASP A 190 -0.70 -3.64 15.02
CA ASP A 190 0.52 -4.39 15.38
C ASP A 190 1.06 -5.23 14.21
N HIS A 191 1.62 -4.56 13.20
CA HIS A 191 2.14 -5.18 11.99
C HIS A 191 3.66 -5.00 11.79
N LEU A 192 4.29 -4.05 12.51
CA LEU A 192 5.70 -3.69 12.30
C LEU A 192 6.68 -4.84 12.59
N VAL A 193 6.39 -5.67 13.59
CA VAL A 193 7.22 -6.84 13.91
C VAL A 193 7.17 -7.85 12.77
N ALA A 194 5.97 -8.21 12.31
CA ALA A 194 5.76 -9.09 11.17
C ALA A 194 6.36 -8.54 9.87
N TRP A 195 6.26 -7.23 9.64
CA TRP A 195 6.86 -6.56 8.49
C TRP A 195 8.38 -6.67 8.49
N ARG A 196 9.02 -6.46 9.66
CA ARG A 196 10.48 -6.62 9.80
C ARG A 196 10.92 -8.07 9.57
N ALA A 197 10.18 -9.04 10.09
CA ALA A 197 10.45 -10.46 9.84
C ALA A 197 10.36 -10.80 8.34
N THR A 198 9.28 -10.36 7.68
CA THR A 198 9.11 -10.51 6.22
C THR A 198 10.25 -9.87 5.44
N CYS A 199 10.68 -8.67 5.82
CA CYS A 199 11.83 -8.01 5.21
C CYS A 199 13.12 -8.84 5.36
N ALA A 200 13.38 -9.37 6.56
CA ALA A 200 14.55 -10.20 6.82
C ALA A 200 14.55 -11.46 5.95
N ASP A 201 13.40 -12.13 5.83
CA ASP A 201 13.24 -13.32 4.99
C ASP A 201 13.48 -13.01 3.51
N LEU A 202 12.91 -11.90 3.01
CA LEU A 202 13.13 -11.45 1.63
C LEU A 202 14.60 -11.12 1.37
N ASP A 203 15.32 -10.53 2.33
CA ASP A 203 16.72 -10.17 2.17
C ASP A 203 17.65 -11.41 2.12
N GLN A 204 17.21 -12.59 2.61
CA GLN A 204 17.95 -13.85 2.47
C GLN A 204 17.83 -14.50 1.08
N ILE A 205 16.91 -14.03 0.23
CA ILE A 205 16.64 -14.66 -1.06
C ILE A 205 17.61 -14.15 -2.12
N PRO A 206 18.28 -15.03 -2.89
CA PRO A 206 19.09 -14.62 -4.04
C PRO A 206 18.22 -13.93 -5.11
N PRO A 207 18.50 -12.67 -5.52
CA PRO A 207 17.60 -11.89 -6.39
C PRO A 207 17.33 -12.49 -7.78
N ARG A 208 18.21 -13.37 -8.28
CA ARG A 208 18.09 -14.01 -9.60
C ARG A 208 17.66 -15.48 -9.53
N GLY A 209 17.28 -15.97 -8.35
CA GLY A 209 16.84 -17.35 -8.13
C GLY A 209 15.44 -17.65 -8.66
N ALA A 210 15.09 -18.93 -8.77
CA ALA A 210 13.75 -19.37 -9.13
C ALA A 210 12.70 -18.91 -8.12
N LEU A 211 13.02 -18.97 -6.82
CA LEU A 211 12.16 -18.47 -5.75
C LEU A 211 11.89 -16.96 -5.86
N ALA A 212 12.93 -16.15 -6.14
CA ALA A 212 12.77 -14.72 -6.35
C ALA A 212 11.80 -14.41 -7.51
N ARG A 213 11.97 -15.09 -8.65
CA ARG A 213 11.06 -14.95 -9.80
C ARG A 213 9.63 -15.35 -9.45
N ARG A 214 9.46 -16.43 -8.68
CA ARG A 214 8.15 -16.88 -8.22
C ARG A 214 7.47 -15.83 -7.35
N ILE A 215 8.16 -15.31 -6.33
CA ILE A 215 7.60 -14.29 -5.43
C ILE A 215 7.24 -13.02 -6.22
N VAL A 216 8.08 -12.57 -7.17
CA VAL A 216 7.73 -11.43 -8.02
C VAL A 216 6.45 -11.70 -8.82
N ALA A 217 6.34 -12.86 -9.46
CA ALA A 217 5.14 -13.23 -10.22
C ALA A 217 3.89 -13.26 -9.33
N ASP A 218 3.99 -13.87 -8.14
CA ASP A 218 2.88 -13.99 -7.20
C ASP A 218 2.48 -12.64 -6.60
N THR A 219 3.44 -11.75 -6.31
CA THR A 219 3.13 -10.39 -5.84
C THR A 219 2.37 -9.60 -6.92
N ARG A 220 2.73 -9.75 -8.20
CA ARG A 220 1.96 -9.14 -9.31
C ARG A 220 0.54 -9.70 -9.40
N GLN A 221 0.38 -11.01 -9.27
CA GLN A 221 -0.95 -11.63 -9.22
C GLN A 221 -1.77 -11.10 -8.04
N GLY A 222 -1.15 -10.95 -6.87
CA GLY A 222 -1.81 -10.36 -5.71
C GLY A 222 -2.25 -8.91 -5.92
N PHE A 223 -1.42 -8.07 -6.56
CA PHE A 223 -1.86 -6.71 -6.95
C PHE A 223 -3.05 -6.73 -7.93
N ALA A 224 -3.08 -7.67 -8.88
CA ALA A 224 -4.19 -7.81 -9.82
C ALA A 224 -5.54 -8.14 -9.13
N LEU A 225 -5.52 -8.74 -7.93
CA LEU A 225 -6.74 -8.95 -7.14
C LEU A 225 -7.35 -7.62 -6.69
N PHE A 226 -6.55 -6.64 -6.29
CA PHE A 226 -7.02 -5.31 -5.88
C PHE A 226 -7.58 -4.51 -7.05
N ASP A 227 -6.91 -4.56 -8.19
CA ASP A 227 -7.37 -3.95 -9.44
C ASP A 227 -8.70 -4.56 -9.91
N THR A 228 -8.84 -5.89 -9.83
CA THR A 228 -10.09 -6.58 -10.16
C THR A 228 -11.20 -6.25 -9.16
N ALA A 229 -10.89 -6.18 -7.86
CA ALA A 229 -11.85 -5.79 -6.83
C ALA A 229 -12.40 -4.37 -7.07
N ALA A 230 -11.54 -3.42 -7.46
CA ALA A 230 -11.95 -2.05 -7.79
C ALA A 230 -12.91 -1.98 -8.98
N ARG A 231 -12.74 -2.86 -9.98
CA ARG A 231 -13.66 -2.96 -11.13
C ARG A 231 -14.99 -3.63 -10.81
N LEU A 232 -14.98 -4.66 -9.98
CA LEU A 232 -16.18 -5.46 -9.69
C LEU A 232 -17.12 -4.75 -8.71
N ASN A 233 -16.59 -3.95 -7.79
CA ASN A 233 -17.41 -3.19 -6.86
C ASN A 233 -17.82 -1.86 -7.49
N PRO A 234 -19.12 -1.55 -7.55
CA PRO A 234 -19.59 -0.34 -8.21
C PRO A 234 -19.13 0.91 -7.46
N LEU A 235 -18.44 1.82 -8.16
CA LEU A 235 -18.05 3.11 -7.61
C LEU A 235 -19.30 3.98 -7.44
N LYS A 236 -19.83 4.00 -6.22
CA LYS A 236 -20.95 4.84 -5.82
C LYS A 236 -20.48 5.78 -4.72
N PRO A 237 -20.39 7.10 -4.97
CA PRO A 237 -20.17 8.02 -3.86
C PRO A 237 -21.37 7.93 -2.92
N SER A 238 -21.10 7.75 -1.63
CA SER A 238 -22.11 7.88 -0.60
C SER A 238 -22.64 9.32 -0.63
N THR A 239 -23.92 9.47 -0.90
CA THR A 239 -24.68 10.66 -0.50
C THR A 239 -24.79 10.65 1.02
N LEU A 240 -23.72 11.02 1.70
CA LEU A 240 -23.84 11.45 3.09
C LEU A 240 -24.70 12.71 3.05
N LEU A 241 -25.99 12.56 3.38
CA LEU A 241 -26.75 13.66 3.95
C LEU A 241 -26.09 13.95 5.30
N LEU A 242 -25.20 14.95 5.29
CA LEU A 242 -24.71 15.61 6.50
C LEU A 242 -25.90 16.25 7.23
#